data_AF-A0A920AXV6-F1
#
_entry.id   AF-A0A920AXV6-F1
#
_cell.length_a   1.000
_cell.length_b   1.000
_cell.length_c   1.000
_cell.angle_alpha   90.00
_cell.angle_beta   90.00
_cell.angle_gamma   90.00
#
_symmetry.space_group_name_H-M   'P 1'
#
loop_
_entity.id
_entity.type
_entity.pdbx_description
1 polymer ?
#
loop_
_entity_poly.entity_id
_entity_poly.type
_entity_poly.pdbx_seq_one_letter_code
_entity_poly.pdbx_strand_id
1 'polypeptide(L)'
;MQLINENIFLYAPSGRQGDIKIYDKIGVIEKWGVPPEKIIDLLGLMGDSSDNVPGVMGVGEKTAVKLLLEYGSLESSLDHASEVKNKRAREGLENCKHEALLSKELVTIDTNMNLENELSALNKVTV
;
A
#
# COMPACT_ATOMS: atom_id res chain seq x y z
N MET A 1 2.07 0.79 6.02
CA MET A 1 2.93 1.98 5.76
C MET A 1 2.17 3.15 5.14
N GLN A 2 0.91 2.98 4.71
CA GLN A 2 0.07 4.01 4.08
C GLN A 2 -0.21 5.28 4.90
N LEU A 3 -0.02 5.26 6.23
CA LEU A 3 -0.29 6.41 7.11
C LEU A 3 0.96 7.23 7.47
N ILE A 4 2.15 6.83 7.02
CA ILE A 4 3.41 7.53 7.34
C ILE A 4 3.41 8.93 6.72
N ASN A 5 3.71 9.95 7.52
CA ASN A 5 3.81 11.35 7.11
C ASN A 5 4.78 12.11 8.02
N GLU A 6 4.84 13.45 7.93
CA GLU A 6 5.75 14.30 8.73
C GLU A 6 5.60 14.12 10.26
N ASN A 7 4.46 13.62 10.72
CA ASN A 7 4.14 13.42 12.13
C ASN A 7 3.97 11.94 12.52
N ILE A 8 3.98 11.01 11.55
CA ILE A 8 3.72 9.58 11.77
C ILE A 8 4.88 8.75 11.22
N PHE A 9 5.56 8.03 12.11
CA PHE A 9 6.70 7.16 11.81
C PHE A 9 6.36 5.71 12.16
N LEU A 10 6.93 4.74 11.42
CA LEU A 10 6.79 3.32 11.75
C LEU A 10 8.07 2.76 12.37
N TYR A 11 7.98 2.35 13.63
CA TYR A 11 9.04 1.64 14.33
C TYR A 11 8.88 0.13 14.07
N ALA A 12 9.79 -0.44 13.27
CA ALA A 12 9.79 -1.85 12.91
C ALA A 12 10.93 -2.59 13.65
N PRO A 13 10.62 -3.33 14.73
CA PRO A 13 11.63 -4.10 15.44
C PRO A 13 12.10 -5.31 14.62
N SER A 14 13.42 -5.48 14.52
CA SER A 14 14.03 -6.55 13.72
C SER A 14 14.27 -7.81 14.55
N GLY A 15 13.21 -8.55 14.89
CA GLY A 15 13.33 -9.81 15.64
C GLY A 15 13.95 -9.66 17.05
N ARG A 16 14.41 -10.77 17.64
CA ARG A 16 14.74 -10.87 19.08
C ARG A 16 16.00 -10.10 19.53
N GLN A 17 16.89 -9.72 18.61
CA GLN A 17 18.17 -9.04 18.90
C GLN A 17 18.57 -7.99 17.84
N GLY A 18 17.72 -7.70 16.86
CA GLY A 18 18.07 -6.75 15.81
C GLY A 18 17.73 -5.31 16.16
N ASP A 19 18.43 -4.37 15.51
CA ASP A 19 18.17 -2.95 15.65
C ASP A 19 16.74 -2.59 15.21
N ILE A 20 16.16 -1.57 15.86
CA ILE A 20 14.86 -1.03 15.46
C ILE A 20 15.07 -0.21 14.20
N LYS A 21 14.43 -0.60 13.10
CA LYS A 21 14.38 0.21 11.89
C LYS A 21 13.20 1.17 11.98
N ILE A 22 13.45 2.47 11.83
CA ILE A 22 12.41 3.49 11.77
C ILE A 22 12.18 3.82 10.30
N TYR A 23 10.92 3.76 9.86
CA TYR A 23 10.51 4.16 8.52
C TYR A 23 9.81 5.53 8.59
N ASP A 24 10.38 6.49 7.87
CA ASP A 24 9.78 7.77 7.48
C ASP A 24 9.36 7.71 6.00
N LYS A 25 8.98 8.85 5.41
CA LYS A 25 8.59 8.92 3.99
C LYS A 25 9.70 8.40 3.05
N ILE A 26 10.96 8.72 3.33
CA ILE A 26 12.10 8.28 2.51
C ILE A 26 12.25 6.78 2.61
N GLY A 27 12.22 6.22 3.81
CA GLY A 27 12.33 4.78 4.03
C GLY A 27 11.20 3.97 3.38
N VAL A 28 10.00 4.56 3.23
CA VAL A 28 8.91 3.93 2.46
C VAL A 28 9.23 3.89 0.96
N ILE A 29 9.71 5.01 0.39
CA ILE A 29 10.11 5.09 -1.02
C ILE A 29 11.26 4.12 -1.31
N GLU A 30 12.26 4.05 -0.45
CA GLU A 30 13.38 3.12 -0.58
C GLU A 30 12.93 1.65 -0.55
N LYS A 31 11.92 1.35 0.27
CA LYS A 31 11.39 -0.01 0.41
C LYS A 31 10.48 -0.43 -0.74
N TRP A 32 9.58 0.46 -1.18
CA TRP A 32 8.47 0.11 -2.07
C TRP A 32 8.52 0.80 -3.44
N GLY A 33 9.45 1.73 -3.66
CA GLY A 33 9.56 2.49 -4.90
C GLY A 33 8.47 3.56 -5.10
N VAL A 34 7.54 3.71 -4.15
CA VAL A 34 6.45 4.69 -4.17
C VAL A 34 6.30 5.36 -2.81
N PRO A 35 5.76 6.59 -2.76
CA PRO A 35 5.58 7.28 -1.48
C PRO A 35 4.40 6.69 -0.67
N PRO A 36 4.28 6.99 0.64
CA PRO A 36 3.22 6.45 1.51
C PRO A 36 1.81 6.57 0.95
N GLU A 37 1.49 7.71 0.32
CA GLU A 37 0.20 7.99 -0.32
C GLU A 37 -0.16 7.07 -1.50
N LYS A 38 0.79 6.25 -1.98
CA LYS A 38 0.60 5.27 -3.07
C LYS A 38 0.62 3.82 -2.62
N ILE A 39 0.83 3.55 -1.32
CA ILE A 39 0.88 2.18 -0.80
C ILE A 39 -0.45 1.45 -1.00
N ILE A 40 -1.58 2.15 -0.86
CA ILE A 40 -2.91 1.58 -1.08
C ILE A 40 -3.08 1.14 -2.55
N ASP A 41 -2.73 2.03 -3.49
CA ASP A 41 -2.77 1.72 -4.93
C ASP A 41 -1.81 0.57 -5.28
N LEU A 42 -0.63 0.56 -4.68
CA LEU A 42 0.39 -0.48 -4.89
C LEU A 42 -0.16 -1.85 -4.49
N LEU A 43 -0.67 -1.97 -3.27
CA LEU A 43 -1.24 -3.23 -2.76
C LEU A 43 -2.51 -3.63 -3.52
N GLY A 44 -3.35 -2.67 -3.91
CA GLY A 44 -4.52 -2.97 -4.75
C GLY A 44 -4.14 -3.55 -6.13
N LEU A 45 -2.98 -3.15 -6.68
CA LEU A 45 -2.48 -3.66 -7.94
C LEU A 45 -1.75 -5.01 -7.79
N MET A 46 -0.85 -5.13 -6.80
CA MET A 46 -0.01 -6.33 -6.66
C MET A 46 -0.61 -7.43 -5.77
N GLY A 47 -1.65 -7.10 -5.02
CA GLY A 47 -2.24 -7.96 -3.99
C GLY A 47 -1.46 -7.96 -2.68
N ASP A 48 -1.98 -8.68 -1.69
CA ASP A 48 -1.29 -9.04 -0.45
C ASP A 48 -1.49 -10.53 -0.19
N SER A 49 -0.45 -11.31 -0.44
CA SER A 49 -0.49 -12.77 -0.26
C SER A 49 -0.64 -13.19 1.20
N SER A 50 -0.24 -12.36 2.15
CA SER A 50 -0.33 -12.70 3.58
C SER A 50 -1.78 -12.67 4.05
N ASP A 51 -2.55 -11.73 3.51
CA ASP A 51 -3.95 -11.47 3.84
C ASP A 51 -4.93 -12.00 2.78
N ASN A 52 -4.46 -12.82 1.84
CA ASN A 52 -5.23 -13.38 0.73
C ASN A 52 -5.95 -12.31 -0.14
N VAL A 53 -5.36 -11.13 -0.28
CA VAL A 53 -5.85 -10.09 -1.20
C VAL A 53 -5.25 -10.37 -2.59
N PRO A 54 -6.07 -10.60 -3.64
CA PRO A 54 -5.57 -11.09 -4.92
C PRO A 54 -4.86 -10.03 -5.77
N GLY A 55 -5.33 -8.77 -5.76
CA GLY A 55 -4.84 -7.73 -6.66
C GLY A 55 -5.15 -8.01 -8.13
N VAL A 56 -4.30 -7.52 -9.05
CA VAL A 56 -4.43 -7.72 -10.49
C VAL A 56 -3.57 -8.90 -10.95
N MET A 57 -4.19 -9.86 -11.64
CA MET A 57 -3.46 -11.01 -12.16
C MET A 57 -2.31 -10.60 -13.10
N GLY A 58 -1.10 -11.09 -12.83
CA GLY A 58 0.07 -10.78 -13.66
C GLY A 58 0.74 -9.43 -13.35
N VAL A 59 0.26 -8.72 -12.34
CA VAL A 59 0.89 -7.52 -11.80
C VAL A 59 1.53 -7.88 -10.45
N GLY A 60 2.86 -7.90 -10.40
CA GLY A 60 3.61 -7.95 -9.14
C GLY A 60 4.19 -6.59 -8.79
N GLU A 61 4.88 -6.49 -7.64
CA GLU A 61 5.45 -5.25 -7.10
C GLU A 61 6.11 -4.35 -8.16
N LYS A 62 7.09 -4.85 -8.90
CA LYS A 62 7.81 -4.06 -9.93
C LYS A 62 6.90 -3.52 -11.02
N THR A 63 5.93 -4.31 -11.45
CA THR A 63 4.95 -3.89 -12.47
C THR A 63 4.02 -2.84 -11.89
N ALA A 64 3.52 -3.05 -10.67
CA ALA A 64 2.64 -2.11 -9.99
C ALA A 64 3.33 -0.75 -9.77
N VAL A 65 4.58 -0.74 -9.27
CA VAL A 65 5.38 0.49 -9.13
C VAL A 65 5.50 1.21 -10.48
N LYS A 66 5.82 0.49 -11.55
CA LYS A 66 5.92 1.09 -12.88
C LYS A 66 4.59 1.72 -13.33
N LEU A 67 3.48 0.99 -13.18
CA LEU A 67 2.15 1.49 -13.53
C LEU A 67 1.78 2.74 -12.73
N LEU A 68 2.12 2.80 -11.45
CA LEU A 68 1.85 3.97 -10.61
C LEU A 68 2.74 5.17 -10.94
N LEU A 69 3.99 4.95 -11.35
CA LEU A 69 4.85 6.03 -11.84
C LEU A 69 4.37 6.56 -13.21
N GLU A 70 3.82 5.70 -14.05
CA GLU A 70 3.38 6.04 -15.41
C GLU A 70 1.98 6.66 -15.44
N TYR A 71 1.03 6.07 -14.71
CA TYR A 71 -0.39 6.43 -14.76
C TYR A 71 -0.92 7.08 -13.48
N GLY A 72 -0.14 7.08 -12.39
CA GLY A 72 -0.42 7.83 -11.18
C GLY A 72 -1.30 7.12 -10.14
N SER A 73 -2.31 6.33 -10.52
CA SER A 73 -3.17 5.59 -9.57
C SER A 73 -3.56 4.21 -10.07
N LEU A 74 -4.15 3.39 -9.19
CA LEU A 74 -4.72 2.10 -9.56
C LEU A 74 -5.83 2.26 -10.61
N GLU A 75 -6.76 3.19 -10.42
CA GLU A 75 -7.86 3.46 -11.36
C GLU A 75 -7.32 3.88 -12.72
N SER A 76 -6.38 4.83 -12.74
CA SER A 76 -5.76 5.29 -13.98
C SER A 76 -4.99 4.17 -14.70
N SER A 77 -4.33 3.28 -13.94
CA SER A 77 -3.66 2.10 -14.51
C SER A 77 -4.65 1.13 -15.16
N LEU A 78 -5.84 0.98 -14.59
CA LEU A 78 -6.92 0.16 -15.16
C LEU A 78 -7.52 0.81 -16.41
N ASP A 79 -7.67 2.15 -16.42
CA ASP A 79 -8.22 2.88 -17.56
C ASP A 79 -7.27 2.90 -18.77
N HIS A 80 -5.95 2.85 -18.53
CA HIS A 80 -4.91 2.78 -19.58
C HIS A 80 -4.43 1.35 -19.86
N ALA A 81 -5.20 0.32 -19.48
CA ALA A 81 -4.77 -1.08 -19.62
C ALA A 81 -4.31 -1.44 -21.05
N SER A 82 -5.00 -0.92 -22.07
CA SER A 82 -4.71 -1.20 -23.49
C SER A 82 -3.33 -0.70 -23.95
N GLU A 83 -2.74 0.27 -23.25
CA GLU A 83 -1.41 0.84 -23.54
C GLU A 83 -0.27 0.02 -22.92
N VAL A 84 -0.60 -0.86 -21.96
CA VAL A 84 0.39 -1.67 -21.25
C VAL A 84 0.98 -2.71 -22.19
N LYS A 85 2.29 -2.59 -22.46
CA LYS A 85 2.99 -3.48 -23.41
C LYS A 85 3.01 -4.95 -22.99
N ASN A 86 3.17 -5.22 -21.69
CA ASN A 86 3.22 -6.59 -21.17
C ASN A 86 1.83 -7.23 -21.31
N LYS A 87 1.73 -8.27 -22.14
CA LYS A 87 0.47 -8.95 -22.45
C LYS A 87 -0.26 -9.45 -21.20
N ARG A 88 0.45 -10.12 -20.27
CA ARG A 88 -0.16 -10.70 -19.07
C ARG A 88 -0.69 -9.62 -18.12
N ALA A 89 0.08 -8.55 -17.92
CA ALA A 89 -0.35 -7.43 -17.08
C ALA A 89 -1.53 -6.68 -17.71
N ARG A 90 -1.51 -6.45 -19.03
CA ARG A 90 -2.64 -5.86 -19.77
C ARG A 90 -3.91 -6.68 -19.63
N GLU A 91 -3.85 -7.99 -19.91
CA GLU A 91 -4.99 -8.88 -19.75
C GLU A 91 -5.50 -8.90 -18.30
N GLY A 92 -4.61 -8.83 -17.31
CA GLY A 92 -4.99 -8.68 -15.91
C GLY A 92 -5.77 -7.39 -15.64
N LEU A 93 -5.23 -6.24 -16.08
CA LEU A 93 -5.86 -4.94 -15.89
C LEU A 93 -7.23 -4.84 -16.59
N GLU A 94 -7.37 -5.44 -17.77
CA GLU A 94 -8.63 -5.48 -18.53
C GLU A 94 -9.69 -6.37 -17.87
N ASN A 95 -9.30 -7.54 -17.35
CA ASN A 95 -10.24 -8.54 -16.87
C ASN A 95 -10.51 -8.49 -15.35
N CYS A 96 -9.59 -7.95 -14.56
CA CYS A 96 -9.68 -7.94 -13.09
C CYS A 96 -10.02 -6.56 -12.50
N LYS A 97 -10.65 -5.65 -13.27
CA LYS A 97 -10.95 -4.28 -12.81
C LYS A 97 -11.71 -4.23 -11.48
N HIS A 98 -12.76 -5.03 -11.34
CA HIS A 98 -13.56 -5.08 -10.12
C HIS A 98 -12.77 -5.64 -8.92
N GLU A 99 -12.01 -6.71 -9.14
CA GLU A 99 -11.18 -7.34 -8.11
C GLU A 99 -10.06 -6.41 -7.62
N ALA A 100 -9.48 -5.61 -8.53
CA ALA A 100 -8.47 -4.61 -8.19
C ALA A 100 -9.04 -3.48 -7.30
N LEU A 101 -10.24 -2.99 -7.63
CA LEU A 101 -10.93 -1.97 -6.84
C LEU A 101 -11.32 -2.51 -5.46
N LEU A 102 -11.84 -3.73 -5.40
CA LEU A 102 -12.12 -4.40 -4.12
C LEU A 102 -10.85 -4.63 -3.32
N SER A 103 -9.76 -5.07 -3.97
CA SER A 103 -8.46 -5.25 -3.31
C SER A 103 -7.97 -3.94 -2.70
N LYS A 104 -8.12 -2.82 -3.42
CA LYS A 104 -7.79 -1.48 -2.93
C LYS A 104 -8.60 -1.11 -1.68
N GLU A 105 -9.90 -1.40 -1.68
CA GLU A 105 -10.76 -1.19 -0.51
C GLU A 105 -10.29 -2.02 0.69
N LEU A 106 -10.06 -3.32 0.49
CA LEU A 106 -9.67 -4.25 1.55
C LEU A 106 -8.32 -3.90 2.21
N VAL A 107 -7.37 -3.38 1.45
CA VAL A 107 -6.04 -2.99 1.98
C VAL A 107 -6.01 -1.58 2.57
N THR A 108 -7.09 -0.80 2.43
CA THR A 108 -7.17 0.54 2.99
C THR A 108 -7.44 0.46 4.49
N ILE A 109 -6.63 1.15 5.29
CA ILE A 109 -6.88 1.26 6.74
C ILE A 109 -8.02 2.25 6.96
N ASP A 110 -9.11 1.79 7.58
CA ASP A 110 -10.18 2.67 8.04
C ASP A 110 -9.72 3.50 9.24
N THR A 111 -9.70 4.82 9.07
CA THR A 111 -9.30 5.79 10.09
C THR A 111 -10.49 6.49 10.75
N ASN A 112 -11.73 6.12 10.40
CA ASN A 112 -12.96 6.75 10.90
C ASN A 112 -13.61 5.98 12.05
N MET A 113 -12.84 5.16 12.76
CA MET A 113 -13.33 4.40 13.90
C MET A 113 -13.66 5.33 15.08
N ASN A 114 -14.84 5.16 15.66
CA ASN A 114 -15.21 5.85 16.90
C ASN A 114 -14.37 5.29 18.06
N LEU A 115 -13.66 6.17 18.76
CA LEU A 115 -12.91 5.84 19.96
C LEU A 115 -13.72 6.26 21.19
N GLU A 116 -13.90 5.33 22.14
CA GLU A 116 -14.62 5.60 23.39
C GLU A 116 -13.87 6.60 24.29
N ASN A 117 -12.55 6.63 24.19
CA ASN A 117 -11.67 7.41 25.04
C ASN A 117 -10.99 8.55 24.27
N GLU A 118 -10.85 9.70 24.91
CA GLU A 118 -10.06 10.81 24.39
C GLU A 118 -8.55 10.57 24.56
N LEU A 119 -7.76 11.22 23.70
CA LEU A 119 -6.29 11.20 23.81
C LEU A 119 -5.78 11.67 25.18
N SER A 120 -6.51 12.59 25.83
CA SER A 120 -6.20 13.11 27.17
C SER A 120 -6.19 12.03 28.27
N ALA A 121 -6.88 10.91 28.05
CA ALA A 121 -6.88 9.78 28.98
C ALA A 121 -5.59 8.93 28.89
N LEU A 122 -4.82 9.05 27.81
CA LEU A 122 -3.61 8.26 27.56
C LEU A 122 -2.38 8.97 28.14
N ASN A 123 -2.11 8.74 29.42
CA ASN A 123 -0.94 9.29 30.11
C ASN A 123 0.25 8.33 30.06
N LYS A 124 1.45 8.86 29.85
CA LYS A 124 2.69 8.11 29.99
C LYS A 124 2.88 7.73 31.47
N VAL A 125 2.69 6.46 31.80
CA VAL A 125 3.04 5.93 33.11
C VAL A 125 4.54 5.64 33.11
N THR A 126 5.28 6.36 33.96
CA THR A 126 6.71 6.11 34.15
C THR A 126 6.83 5.15 35.33
N VAL A 127 7.38 3.96 35.11
CA VAL A 127 7.66 2.94 36.13
C VAL A 127 9.09 3.11 36.64
#